data_AF-A0A831PRF0-F1
#
_entry.id   AF-A0A831PRF0-F1
#
_cell.length_a   1.000
_cell.length_b   1.000
_cell.length_c   1.000
_cell.angle_alpha   90.00
_cell.angle_beta   90.00
_cell.angle_gamma   90.00
#
_symmetry.space_group_name_H-M   'P 1'
#
loop_
_entity.id
_entity.type
_entity.pdbx_description
1 polymer ?
#
loop_
_entity_poly.entity_id
_entity_poly.type
_entity_poly.pdbx_seq_one_letter_code
_entity_poly.pdbx_strand_id
1 'polypeptide(L)'
;MVKKDTSRETSQAKGTQGDDRQGSRHRAIEAALSQIEKQFGKGTIMKLGQREAAVDVDAIPTGSISFDLALGIGGFPRGRVVEIYGPEATGKTTLALHVIAEAQKRGG
;
A
#
# COMPACT_ATOMS: atom_id res chain seq x y z
N MET A 1 -50.32 -41.32 -42.92
CA MET A 1 -49.99 -42.05 -41.68
C MET A 1 -48.55 -41.67 -41.31
N VAL A 2 -48.28 -40.59 -40.56
CA VAL A 2 -48.47 -40.38 -39.11
C VAL A 2 -47.33 -41.02 -38.27
N LYS A 3 -46.40 -40.16 -37.80
CA LYS A 3 -45.80 -40.06 -36.43
C LYS A 3 -44.91 -41.24 -35.94
N LYS A 4 -43.85 -41.11 -35.12
CA LYS A 4 -43.37 -40.05 -34.20
C LYS A 4 -42.07 -40.50 -33.51
N ASP A 5 -41.27 -39.52 -33.05
CA ASP A 5 -40.40 -39.48 -31.84
C ASP A 5 -39.20 -40.47 -31.79
N THR A 6 -38.01 -40.22 -31.19
CA THR A 6 -37.57 -39.39 -30.05
C THR A 6 -36.02 -39.42 -30.09
N SER A 7 -35.30 -38.34 -30.47
CA SER A 7 -34.53 -37.40 -29.62
C SER A 7 -33.52 -37.95 -28.59
N ARG A 8 -32.39 -37.20 -28.50
CA ARG A 8 -31.24 -37.22 -27.55
C ARG A 8 -30.05 -38.07 -28.06
N GLU A 9 -28.86 -37.55 -28.33
CA GLU A 9 -28.06 -36.65 -27.50
C GLU A 9 -27.47 -35.46 -28.28
N THR A 10 -27.97 -34.29 -27.93
CA THR A 10 -27.30 -33.00 -28.09
C THR A 10 -26.09 -32.90 -27.16
N SER A 11 -24.99 -32.37 -27.72
CA SER A 11 -24.25 -31.25 -27.15
C SER A 11 -23.75 -31.39 -25.70
N GLN A 12 -22.45 -31.61 -25.52
CA GLN A 12 -21.64 -30.89 -24.52
C GLN A 12 -20.15 -31.24 -24.66
N ALA A 13 -19.39 -30.37 -25.33
CA ALA A 13 -17.93 -30.34 -25.21
C ALA A 13 -17.42 -28.90 -25.39
N LYS A 14 -17.96 -27.96 -24.61
CA LYS A 14 -17.38 -26.62 -24.43
C LYS A 14 -17.69 -26.12 -23.03
N GLY A 15 -16.67 -26.06 -22.18
CA GLY A 15 -16.69 -25.22 -20.99
C GLY A 15 -15.99 -25.80 -19.77
N THR A 16 -14.65 -25.75 -19.72
CA THR A 16 -13.89 -25.82 -18.44
C THR A 16 -12.43 -25.35 -18.49
N GLN A 17 -11.95 -24.65 -19.53
CA GLN A 17 -10.55 -24.18 -19.58
C GLN A 17 -10.28 -22.80 -18.94
N GLY A 18 -11.29 -22.18 -18.33
CA GLY A 18 -11.18 -20.80 -17.80
C GLY A 18 -10.63 -20.67 -16.38
N ASP A 19 -10.81 -21.69 -15.54
CA ASP A 19 -10.65 -21.56 -14.07
C ASP A 19 -9.22 -21.93 -13.59
N ASP A 20 -8.62 -22.98 -14.16
CA ASP A 20 -7.29 -23.47 -13.76
C ASP A 20 -6.14 -22.47 -14.02
N ARG A 21 -6.28 -21.60 -15.03
CA ARG A 21 -5.28 -20.56 -15.33
C ARG A 21 -5.26 -19.45 -14.29
N GLN A 22 -6.40 -19.10 -13.71
CA GLN A 22 -6.45 -18.07 -12.66
C GLN A 22 -5.86 -18.61 -11.35
N GLY A 23 -6.23 -19.82 -10.95
CA GLY A 23 -5.68 -20.46 -9.74
C GLY A 23 -4.17 -20.71 -9.81
N SER A 24 -3.66 -21.19 -10.94
CA SER A 24 -2.22 -21.42 -11.13
C SER A 24 -1.41 -20.12 -11.13
N ARG A 25 -1.92 -19.06 -11.78
CA ARG A 25 -1.29 -17.73 -11.75
C ARG A 25 -1.26 -17.15 -10.33
N HIS A 26 -2.32 -17.34 -9.55
CA HIS A 26 -2.36 -16.83 -8.17
C HIS A 26 -1.32 -17.52 -7.28
N ARG A 27 -1.22 -18.86 -7.35
CA ARG A 27 -0.21 -19.63 -6.61
C ARG A 27 1.22 -19.25 -6.98
N ALA A 28 1.49 -19.01 -8.26
CA ALA A 28 2.81 -18.58 -8.72
C ALA A 28 3.19 -17.19 -8.17
N ILE A 29 2.22 -16.27 -8.10
CA ILE A 29 2.41 -14.94 -7.50
C ILE A 29 2.71 -15.05 -6.01
N GLU A 30 1.94 -15.86 -5.26
CA GLU A 30 2.18 -16.05 -3.82
C GLU A 30 3.55 -16.67 -3.52
N ALA A 31 3.96 -17.67 -4.32
CA ALA A 31 5.27 -18.29 -4.18
C ALA A 31 6.42 -17.29 -4.43
N ALA A 32 6.29 -16.44 -5.46
CA ALA A 32 7.27 -15.39 -5.76
C ALA A 32 7.33 -14.33 -4.65
N LEU A 33 6.16 -13.87 -4.14
CA LEU A 33 6.09 -12.94 -3.02
C LEU A 33 6.79 -13.50 -1.77
N SER A 34 6.54 -14.77 -1.44
CA SER A 34 7.18 -15.45 -0.32
C SER A 34 8.70 -15.57 -0.48
N GLN A 35 9.20 -15.83 -1.70
CA GLN A 35 10.63 -15.84 -1.97
C GLN A 35 11.29 -14.48 -1.75
N ILE A 36 10.63 -13.40 -2.20
CA ILE A 36 11.14 -12.02 -2.02
C ILE A 36 11.21 -11.68 -0.52
N GLU A 37 10.16 -11.96 0.26
CA GLU A 37 10.15 -11.71 1.70
C GLU A 37 11.22 -12.51 2.46
N LYS A 38 11.47 -13.76 2.06
CA LYS A 38 12.50 -14.59 2.69
C LYS A 38 13.92 -14.07 2.43
N GLN A 39 14.17 -13.51 1.25
CA GLN A 39 15.49 -13.02 0.86
C GLN A 39 15.79 -11.63 1.40
N PHE A 40 14.80 -10.73 1.43
CA PHE A 40 15.01 -9.30 1.70
C PHE A 40 14.35 -8.79 2.97
N GLY A 41 13.56 -9.62 3.64
CA GLY A 41 12.86 -9.28 4.88
C GLY A 41 11.36 -9.04 4.70
N LYS A 42 10.63 -9.05 5.83
CA LYS A 42 9.20 -8.75 5.83
C LYS A 42 8.96 -7.29 5.41
N GLY A 43 7.95 -7.07 4.58
CA GLY A 43 7.57 -5.73 4.14
C GLY A 43 8.39 -5.17 2.96
N THR A 44 9.31 -5.93 2.38
CA THR A 44 9.99 -5.53 1.13
C THR A 44 9.03 -5.49 -0.07
N ILE A 45 7.99 -6.32 -0.05
CA ILE A 45 6.91 -6.31 -1.03
C ILE A 45 5.58 -6.51 -0.33
N MET A 46 4.56 -5.75 -0.72
CA MET A 46 3.25 -5.75 -0.06
C MET A 46 2.18 -5.30 -1.07
N LYS A 47 0.94 -5.72 -0.86
CA LYS A 47 -0.17 -5.20 -1.66
C LYS A 47 -0.50 -3.78 -1.19
N LEU A 48 -0.66 -2.87 -2.14
CA LEU A 48 -1.09 -1.50 -1.85
C LEU A 48 -2.43 -1.52 -1.09
N GLY A 49 -2.46 -0.97 0.13
CA GLY A 49 -3.65 -0.94 0.99
C GLY A 49 -3.76 -2.06 2.03
N GLN A 50 -2.78 -2.98 2.14
CA GLN A 50 -2.70 -3.88 3.29
C GLN A 50 -2.48 -3.07 4.58
N ARG A 51 -3.46 -3.14 5.50
CA ARG A 51 -3.43 -2.39 6.76
C ARG A 51 -2.32 -2.87 7.70
N GLU A 52 -1.93 -4.13 7.61
CA GLU A 52 -0.83 -4.70 8.40
C GLU A 52 0.53 -4.09 8.03
N ALA A 53 0.63 -3.40 6.89
CA ALA A 53 1.81 -2.67 6.48
C ALA A 53 1.83 -1.19 6.95
N ALA A 54 0.74 -0.72 7.59
CA ALA A 54 0.73 0.57 8.25
C ALA A 54 1.61 0.48 9.51
N VAL A 55 2.91 0.72 9.32
CA VAL A 55 3.85 0.87 10.43
C VAL A 55 3.43 2.11 11.20
N ASP A 56 3.24 1.97 12.52
CA ASP A 56 3.02 3.12 13.39
C ASP A 56 4.30 3.98 13.39
N VAL A 57 4.18 5.22 12.94
CA VAL A 57 5.32 6.12 12.73
C VAL A 57 5.26 7.22 13.75
N ASP A 58 6.27 7.26 14.63
CA ASP A 58 6.45 8.38 15.55
C ASP A 58 6.71 9.68 14.77
N ALA A 59 6.20 10.80 15.27
CA ALA A 59 6.20 12.08 14.57
C ALA A 59 6.72 13.24 15.45
N ILE A 60 7.46 14.16 14.82
CA ILE A 60 7.90 15.42 15.41
C ILE A 60 6.90 16.51 15.02
N PRO A 61 6.26 17.22 15.97
CA PRO A 61 5.34 18.30 15.63
C PRO A 61 6.03 19.41 14.84
N THR A 62 5.28 20.05 13.96
CA THR A 62 5.78 21.16 13.15
C THR A 62 5.79 22.49 13.90
N GLY A 63 5.20 22.55 15.10
CA GLY A 63 4.95 23.78 15.84
C GLY A 63 3.67 24.51 15.39
N SER A 64 2.89 23.91 14.48
CA SER A 64 1.60 24.42 14.02
C SER A 64 0.53 23.32 14.10
N ILE A 65 -0.44 23.52 14.99
CA ILE A 65 -1.53 22.54 15.23
C ILE A 65 -2.30 22.24 13.95
N SER A 66 -2.63 23.26 13.16
CA SER A 66 -3.38 23.08 11.92
C SER A 66 -2.60 22.26 10.89
N PHE A 67 -1.28 22.42 10.85
CA PHE A 67 -0.44 21.68 9.91
C PHE A 67 -0.20 20.24 10.37
N ASP A 68 0.01 20.01 11.66
CA ASP A 68 0.14 18.68 12.24
C ASP A 68 -1.13 17.83 12.01
N LEU A 69 -2.31 18.44 12.11
CA LEU A 69 -3.58 17.81 11.76
C LEU A 69 -3.70 17.51 10.27
N ALA A 70 -3.26 18.44 9.41
CA ALA A 70 -3.29 18.25 7.96
C ALA A 70 -2.37 17.10 7.49
N LEU A 71 -1.25 16.87 8.18
CA LEU A 71 -0.36 15.73 7.93
C LEU A 71 -0.95 14.38 8.37
N GLY A 72 -1.99 14.39 9.21
CA GLY A 72 -2.75 13.20 9.62
C GLY A 72 -2.05 12.28 10.63
N ILE A 73 -0.72 12.40 10.77
CA ILE A 73 0.08 11.65 11.75
C ILE A 73 0.58 12.53 12.91
N GLY A 74 0.17 13.81 12.96
CA GLY A 74 0.53 14.73 14.05
C GLY A 74 1.89 15.41 13.93
N GLY A 75 2.53 15.35 12.76
CA GLY A 75 3.81 16.03 12.50
C GLY A 75 4.64 15.39 11.40
N PHE A 76 5.93 15.71 11.34
CA PHE A 76 6.88 15.08 10.42
C PHE A 76 7.34 13.71 10.92
N PRO A 77 7.34 12.68 10.05
CA PRO A 77 7.64 11.32 10.46
C PRO A 77 9.12 11.11 10.81
N ARG A 78 9.39 10.46 11.94
CA ARG A 78 10.75 10.05 12.31
C ARG A 78 11.24 8.91 11.38
N GLY A 79 12.55 8.87 11.15
CA GLY A 79 13.21 7.85 10.32
C GLY A 79 12.92 7.95 8.82
N ARG A 80 12.36 9.07 8.35
CA ARG A 80 12.05 9.32 6.93
C ARG A 80 12.66 10.64 6.48
N VAL A 81 12.92 10.75 5.18
CA VAL A 81 13.33 12.00 4.54
C VAL A 81 12.08 12.80 4.17
N VAL A 82 12.05 14.08 4.55
CA VAL A 82 10.96 15.02 4.25
C VAL A 82 11.53 16.16 3.41
N GLU A 83 10.85 16.50 2.32
CA GLU A 83 11.21 17.63 1.45
C GLU A 83 10.23 18.79 1.67
N ILE A 84 10.75 19.99 1.89
CA ILE A 84 9.99 21.24 1.99
C ILE A 84 10.41 22.14 0.83
N TYR A 85 9.52 22.37 -0.13
CA TYR A 85 9.78 23.18 -1.31
C TYR A 85 8.78 24.34 -1.44
N GLY A 86 9.12 25.33 -2.25
CA GLY A 86 8.27 26.50 -2.51
C GLY A 86 9.06 27.78 -2.83
N PRO A 87 8.36 28.86 -3.23
CA PRO A 87 8.97 30.15 -3.57
C PRO A 87 9.87 30.72 -2.47
N GLU A 88 10.73 31.67 -2.82
CA GLU A 88 11.55 32.39 -1.84
C GLU A 88 10.68 33.13 -0.82
N ALA A 89 11.20 33.30 0.40
CA ALA A 89 10.52 33.97 1.51
C ALA A 89 9.19 33.33 2.01
N THR A 90 8.82 32.11 1.59
CA THR A 90 7.61 31.41 2.09
C THR A 90 7.78 30.72 3.46
N GLY A 91 8.93 30.89 4.12
CA GLY A 91 9.16 30.37 5.46
C GLY A 91 9.64 28.92 5.54
N LYS A 92 10.15 28.33 4.45
CA LYS A 92 10.71 26.95 4.43
C LYS A 92 11.74 26.73 5.55
N THR A 93 12.74 27.60 5.63
CA THR A 93 13.78 27.54 6.68
C THR A 93 13.20 27.78 8.06
N THR A 94 12.25 28.71 8.19
CA THR A 94 11.56 28.99 9.46
C THR A 94 10.81 27.78 9.98
N LEU A 95 10.06 27.09 9.10
CA LEU A 95 9.36 25.85 9.43
C LEU A 95 10.33 24.74 9.86
N ALA A 96 11.44 24.56 9.14
CA ALA A 96 12.47 23.59 9.51
C ALA A 96 13.04 23.89 10.91
N LEU A 97 13.31 25.17 11.21
CA LEU A 97 13.79 25.58 12.54
C LEU A 97 12.75 25.35 13.64
N HIS A 98 11.46 25.54 13.37
CA HIS A 98 10.40 25.22 14.33
C HIS A 98 10.33 23.72 14.64
N VAL A 99 10.44 22.86 13.62
CA VAL A 99 10.50 21.40 13.81
C VAL A 99 11.72 21.03 14.65
N ILE A 100 12.89 21.63 14.39
CA ILE A 100 14.10 21.42 15.20
C ILE A 100 13.86 21.84 16.66
N ALA A 101 13.21 22.98 16.89
CA ALA A 101 12.90 23.44 18.24
C ALA A 101 11.93 22.49 18.98
N GLU A 102 10.93 21.94 18.28
CA GLU A 102 10.01 20.94 18.85
C GLU A 102 10.72 19.61 19.15
N ALA A 103 11.65 19.19 18.31
CA ALA A 103 12.51 18.03 18.55
C ALA A 103 13.38 18.24 19.81
N GLN A 104 14.05 19.39 19.90
CA GLN A 104 14.88 19.77 21.05
C GLN A 104 14.11 19.79 22.37
N LYS A 105 12.88 20.34 22.40
CA LYS A 105 12.01 20.35 23.60
C LYS A 105 11.70 18.95 24.12
N ARG A 106 11.72 17.94 23.25
CA ARG A 106 11.40 16.53 23.56
C ARG A 106 12.64 15.69 23.86
N GLY A 107 13.81 16.32 23.97
CA GLY A 107 15.07 15.64 24.28
C GLY A 107 15.75 14.98 23.09
N GLY A 108 15.43 15.38 21.86
CA GLY A 108 16.10 14.93 20.64
C GLY A 108 15.64 15.64 19.39
#